data_AF-A0A934DMN1-F1
#
_entry.id   AF-A0A934DMN1-F1
#
_cell.length_a   1.000
_cell.length_b   1.000
_cell.length_c   1.000
_cell.angle_alpha   90.00
_cell.angle_beta   90.00
_cell.angle_gamma   90.00
#
_symmetry.space_group_name_H-M   'P 1'
#
loop_
_entity.id
_entity.type
_entity.pdbx_description
1 polymer ?
#
loop_
_entity_poly.entity_id
_entity_poly.type
_entity_poly.pdbx_seq_one_letter_code
_entity_poly.pdbx_strand_id
1 'polypeptide(L)' 'MVLVSKCCAGIPCRYQNNGYLRGFLPKVGMEHDFIAVCPEQLGGLPTPREGCSVKGGQVLGRQTGFDFTPAYE' A
#
# COMPACT_ATOMS: atom_id res chain seq x y z
N MET A 1 12.35 4.93 15.23
CA MET A 1 11.08 5.13 14.50
C MET A 1 11.17 4.45 13.14
N VAL A 2 10.15 3.68 12.76
CA VAL A 2 10.14 2.90 11.51
C VAL A 2 8.88 3.17 10.67
N LEU A 3 9.00 3.06 9.34
CA LEU A 3 7.84 3.10 8.45
C LEU A 3 7.34 1.68 8.21
N VAL A 4 6.03 1.51 8.30
CA VAL A 4 5.37 0.22 8.03
C VAL A 4 4.26 0.42 7.02
N SER A 5 4.06 -0.55 6.13
CA SER A 5 2.92 -0.51 5.22
C SER A 5 1.63 -0.50 6.03
N LYS A 6 0.74 0.46 5.76
CA LYS A 6 -0.55 0.65 6.44
C LYS A 6 -1.44 -0.59 6.38
N CYS A 7 -1.35 -1.35 5.30
CA CYS A 7 -2.03 -2.63 5.16
C CYS A 7 -1.53 -3.69 6.15
N CYS A 8 -0.23 -3.67 6.53
CA CYS A 8 0.33 -4.56 7.54
C CYS A 8 -0.24 -4.26 8.93
N ALA A 9 -0.62 -3.02 9.21
CA ALA A 9 -1.30 -2.61 10.45
C ALA A 9 -2.79 -3.00 10.48
N GLY A 10 -3.27 -3.79 9.52
CA GLY A 10 -4.66 -4.22 9.43
C GLY A 10 -5.61 -3.16 8.87
N ILE A 11 -5.12 -1.98 8.52
CA ILE A 11 -5.96 -0.90 7.99
C ILE A 11 -6.35 -1.22 6.54
N PRO A 12 -7.64 -1.09 6.16
CA PRO A 12 -8.12 -1.45 4.83
C PRO A 12 -7.71 -0.43 3.77
N CYS A 13 -6.47 -0.53 3.30
CA CYS A 13 -5.92 0.35 2.26
C CYS A 13 -5.42 -0.39 1.02
N ARG A 14 -5.56 -1.73 0.96
CA ARG A 14 -5.23 -2.50 -0.26
C ARG A 14 -6.25 -2.22 -1.35
N TYR A 15 -5.88 -2.55 -2.59
CA TYR A 15 -6.74 -2.33 -3.77
C TYR A 15 -8.13 -2.98 -3.66
N GLN A 16 -8.28 -4.06 -2.89
CA GLN A 16 -9.56 -4.74 -2.62
C GLN A 16 -10.30 -4.24 -1.37
N ASN A 17 -9.93 -3.08 -0.81
CA ASN A 17 -10.49 -2.54 0.44
C ASN A 17 -10.34 -3.51 1.63
N ASN A 18 -9.16 -4.13 1.76
CA ASN A 18 -8.82 -4.98 2.90
C ASN A 18 -7.44 -4.64 3.48
N GLY A 19 -7.20 -5.14 4.69
CA GLY A 19 -5.93 -5.04 5.41
C GLY A 19 -5.52 -6.42 5.93
N TYR A 20 -4.27 -6.55 6.35
CA TYR A 20 -3.77 -7.79 6.94
C TYR A 20 -2.85 -7.47 8.11
N LEU A 21 -3.35 -7.64 9.34
CA LEU A 21 -2.54 -7.42 10.53
C LEU A 21 -1.41 -8.45 10.56
N ARG A 22 -0.17 -7.98 10.38
CA ARG A 22 1.01 -8.85 10.46
C ARG A 22 1.37 -9.09 11.93
N GLY A 23 1.55 -10.35 12.30
CA GLY A 23 1.89 -10.72 13.68
C GLY A 23 3.23 -10.17 14.21
N PHE A 24 4.10 -9.62 13.35
CA PHE A 24 5.32 -8.95 13.79
C PHE A 24 5.09 -7.53 14.31
N LEU A 25 3.99 -6.86 13.94
CA LEU A 25 3.75 -5.46 14.30
C LEU A 25 3.61 -5.20 15.79
N PRO A 26 2.96 -6.07 16.59
CA PRO A 26 2.98 -5.93 18.04
C PRO A 26 4.39 -5.91 18.62
N LYS A 27 5.31 -6.74 18.11
CA LYS A 27 6.71 -6.75 18.54
C LYS A 27 7.42 -5.45 18.16
N VAL A 28 7.21 -4.98 16.92
CA VAL A 28 7.75 -3.69 16.47
C VAL A 28 7.26 -2.56 17.37
N GLY A 29 5.98 -2.52 17.74
CA GLY A 29 5.43 -1.50 18.63
C GLY A 29 5.93 -1.55 20.08
N MET A 30 6.54 -2.66 20.52
CA MET A 30 7.19 -2.74 21.83
C MET A 30 8.61 -2.19 21.80
N GLU A 31 9.31 -2.33 20.67
CA GLU A 31 10.73 -1.96 20.52
C GLU A 31 10.92 -0.58 19.87
N HIS A 32 9.97 -0.15 19.04
CA HIS A 32 10.05 1.03 18.20
C HIS A 32 8.70 1.71 17.97
N ASP A 33 8.68 3.04 17.97
CA ASP A 33 7.58 3.79 17.37
C ASP A 33 7.51 3.54 15.86
N PHE A 34 6.31 3.50 15.30
CA PHE A 34 6.12 3.34 13.86
C PHE A 34 5.04 4.24 13.29
N ILE A 35 5.21 4.59 12.01
CA ILE A 35 4.21 5.32 11.22
C ILE A 35 3.71 4.39 10.11
N ALA A 36 2.40 4.21 10.06
CA ALA A 36 1.72 3.38 9.07
C ALA A 36 1.43 4.20 7.80
N VAL A 37 2.02 3.82 6.66
CA VAL A 37 1.92 4.55 5.39
C VAL A 37 1.36 3.71 4.25
N CYS A 38 0.53 4.29 3.41
CA CYS A 38 0.11 3.69 2.14
C CYS A 38 0.54 4.63 1.01
N PRO A 39 1.68 4.36 0.34
CA PRO A 39 2.17 5.20 -0.75
C PRO A 39 1.12 5.41 -1.83
N GLU A 40 0.37 4.36 -2.18
CA GLU A 40 -0.71 4.41 -3.18
C GLU A 40 -1.83 5.41 -2.84
N GLN A 41 -2.27 5.46 -1.57
CA GLN A 41 -3.27 6.46 -1.14
C GLN A 41 -2.68 7.86 -1.03
N LEU A 42 -1.40 7.97 -0.65
CA LEU A 42 -0.68 9.25 -0.61
C LEU A 42 -0.46 9.80 -2.03
N GLY A 43 -0.26 8.93 -3.02
CA GLY A 43 -0.23 9.24 -4.45
C GLY A 43 -1.62 9.48 -5.05
N GLY A 44 -2.68 9.55 -4.22
CA GLY A 44 -4.03 9.94 -4.64
C GLY A 44 -4.92 8.80 -5.13
N LEU A 45 -4.47 7.53 -5.09
CA LEU A 45 -5.33 6.42 -5.51
C LEU A 45 -6.42 6.11 -4.47
N PRO A 46 -7.65 5.82 -4.92
CA PRO A 46 -8.74 5.48 -4.02
C PRO A 46 -8.56 4.08 -3.39
N THR A 47 -9.45 3.77 -2.46
CA THR A 47 -9.66 2.40 -1.97
C THR A 47 -11.17 2.13 -2.00
N PRO A 48 -11.66 1.11 -2.75
CA PRO A 48 -10.91 0.20 -3.61
C PRO A 48 -10.34 0.88 -4.86
N ARG A 49 -9.40 0.20 -5.52
CA ARG A 49 -8.79 0.62 -6.80
C ARG A 49 -8.46 -0.61 -7.63
N GLU A 50 -8.12 -0.39 -8.90
CA GLU A 50 -7.63 -1.44 -9.78
C GLU A 50 -6.28 -2.01 -9.28
N GLY A 51 -6.09 -3.32 -9.43
CA GLY A 51 -4.79 -3.93 -9.16
C GLY A 51 -3.83 -3.63 -10.30
N CYS A 52 -2.61 -3.20 -9.97
CA CYS A 52 -1.58 -2.87 -10.96
C CYS A 52 -0.46 -3.93 -11.04
N SER A 53 0.32 -3.90 -12.11
CA SER A 53 1.57 -4.64 -12.26
C SER A 53 2.68 -3.73 -12.77
N VAL A 54 3.92 -4.01 -12.37
CA VAL A 54 5.09 -3.26 -12.85
C VAL A 54 5.61 -3.94 -14.12
N LYS A 55 5.78 -3.18 -15.20
CA LYS A 55 6.35 -3.68 -16.47
C LYS A 55 7.25 -2.60 -17.08
N GLY A 56 8.54 -2.89 -17.21
CA GLY A 56 9.49 -1.98 -17.87
C GLY A 56 9.62 -0.61 -17.19
N GLY A 57 9.41 -0.52 -15.87
CA GLY A 57 9.43 0.75 -15.12
C GLY A 57 8.09 1.47 -15.04
N GLN A 58 7.07 1.03 -15.77
CA GLN A 58 5.71 1.57 -15.68
C GLN A 58 4.85 0.77 -14.72
N VAL A 59 3.88 1.43 -14.11
CA VAL A 59 2.83 0.80 -13.31
C VAL A 59 1.52 0.79 -14.10
N LEU A 60 1.11 -0.39 -14.57
CA LEU A 60 -0.05 -0.53 -15.46
C LEU A 60 -1.21 -1.23 -14.74
N GLY A 61 -2.43 -0.76 -14.97
CA GLY A 61 -3.66 -1.42 -14.53
C GLY A 61 -3.80 -2.81 -15.16
N ARG A 62 -4.12 -3.84 -14.36
CA ARG A 62 -4.22 -5.23 -14.84
C ARG A 62 -5.42 -5.50 -15.74
N GLN A 63 -6.47 -4.70 -15.62
CA GLN A 63 -7.75 -4.82 -16.32
C GLN A 63 -7.82 -3.82 -17.46
N THR A 64 -7.44 -2.58 -17.21
CA THR A 64 -7.56 -1.47 -18.17
C THR A 64 -6.30 -1.24 -18.98
N GLY A 65 -5.13 -1.64 -18.49
CA GLY A 65 -3.83 -1.24 -19.05
C GLY A 65 -3.51 0.23 -18.86
N PHE A 66 -4.30 0.98 -18.08
CA PHE A 66 -4.10 2.40 -17.82
C PHE A 66 -2.78 2.64 -17.09
N ASP A 67 -2.11 3.75 -17.42
CA ASP A 67 -0.84 4.12 -16.81
C ASP A 67 -1.07 4.81 -15.46
N PHE A 68 -0.76 4.10 -14.38
CA PHE A 68 -0.83 4.59 -13.01
C PHE A 68 0.51 5.08 -12.47
N THR A 69 1.59 5.07 -13.28
CA THR A 69 2.94 5.46 -12.85
C THR A 69 2.98 6.78 -12.07
N PRO A 70 2.25 7.86 -12.43
CA PRO A 70 2.28 9.12 -11.68
C PRO A 70 1.85 9.01 -10.22
N ALA A 71 1.06 8.00 -9.84
CA ALA A 71 0.63 7.78 -8.47
C ALA A 71 1.60 6.91 -7.63
N TYR A 72 2.67 6.41 -8.26
CA TYR A 72 3.67 5.52 -7.66
C TYR A 72 5.09 6.12 -7.65
N GLU A 73 5.25 7.36 -8.11
CA GLU A 73 6.50 8.16 -8.08
C GLU A 73 6.59 9.07 -6.85
#